data_AF-A0A222WNB2-F1
#
_entry.id   AF-A0A222WNB2-F1
#
_cell.length_a   1.000
_cell.length_b   1.000
_cell.length_c   1.000
_cell.angle_alpha   90.00
_cell.angle_beta   90.00
_cell.angle_gamma   90.00
#
_symmetry.space_group_name_H-M   'P 1'
#
loop_
_entity.id
_entity.type
_entity.pdbx_description
1 polymer ?
#
loop_
_entity_poly.entity_id
_entity_poly.type
_entity_poly.pdbx_seq_one_letter_code
_entity_poly.pdbx_strand_id
1 'polypeptide(L)'
;MEYAPYPSGYQLVDLKREKRVFALESFQQMTGLILYYDTEDYVYLRITHVEEQGRVLGIIQTIRGNYDELLAQDLSLPSSGPIRLKAAVCRDCLHFFYALGGSDWQSIGVKINILHLADEASDLLRFTGTFVGVCVQDLGGTRRHADFDYFIYREIAPK
;
A
#
# COMPACT_ATOMS: atom_id res chain seq x y z
N MET A 1 -10.23 23.36 0.84
CA MET A 1 -10.92 22.89 2.06
C MET A 1 -9.86 22.43 3.03
N GLU A 2 -9.87 23.01 4.23
CA GLU A 2 -8.98 22.67 5.33
C GLU A 2 -9.34 21.27 5.82
N TYR A 3 -8.40 20.31 5.76
CA TYR A 3 -8.61 18.99 6.34
C TYR A 3 -8.73 19.13 7.86
N ALA A 4 -9.83 18.63 8.43
CA ALA A 4 -9.99 18.56 9.87
C ALA A 4 -8.82 17.77 10.49
N PRO A 5 -8.23 18.24 11.60
CA PRO A 5 -7.07 17.58 12.20
C PRO A 5 -7.48 16.19 12.71
N TYR A 6 -6.78 15.16 12.24
CA TYR A 6 -6.98 13.81 12.70
C TYR A 6 -6.61 13.67 14.21
N PRO A 7 -7.32 12.86 15.01
CA PRO A 7 -7.07 12.70 16.44
C PRO A 7 -5.75 11.98 16.77
N SER A 8 -4.92 12.55 17.65
CA SER A 8 -3.61 12.09 18.16
C SER A 8 -3.19 10.62 17.96
N GLY A 9 -1.96 10.38 17.43
CA GLY A 9 -1.28 9.07 17.45
C GLY A 9 -1.04 8.41 16.08
N TYR A 10 -0.86 9.19 15.01
CA TYR A 10 -0.67 8.65 13.67
C TYR A 10 0.80 8.37 13.34
N GLN A 11 1.07 7.25 12.69
CA GLN A 11 2.24 7.07 11.84
C GLN A 11 1.79 7.27 10.40
N LEU A 12 2.36 8.27 9.73
CA LEU A 12 2.05 8.60 8.35
C LEU A 12 3.23 8.20 7.48
N VAL A 13 2.98 7.31 6.52
CA VAL A 13 3.93 6.98 5.47
C VAL A 13 3.43 7.55 4.17
N ASP A 14 4.17 8.50 3.62
CA ASP A 14 3.89 9.15 2.34
C ASP A 14 4.95 8.71 1.33
N LEU A 15 4.49 8.10 0.26
CA LEU A 15 5.30 7.72 -0.87
C LEU A 15 4.88 8.56 -2.06
N LYS A 16 5.82 9.27 -2.68
CA LYS A 16 5.61 9.76 -4.04
C LYS A 16 6.43 8.94 -4.98
N ARG A 17 5.70 8.40 -5.92
CA ARG A 17 6.23 7.94 -7.16
C ARG A 17 6.04 9.06 -8.18
N GLU A 18 7.02 9.93 -8.29
CA GLU A 18 7.24 10.60 -9.56
C GLU A 18 8.05 9.63 -10.42
N LYS A 19 7.79 9.63 -11.71
CA LYS A 19 8.44 8.75 -12.69
C LYS A 19 8.06 7.27 -12.71
N ARG A 20 8.16 6.77 -13.95
CA ARG A 20 7.45 5.65 -14.56
C ARG A 20 7.38 4.41 -13.67
N VAL A 21 6.19 3.81 -13.58
CA VAL A 21 6.14 2.35 -13.69
C VAL A 21 6.45 2.09 -15.16
N PHE A 22 7.58 1.44 -15.46
CA PHE A 22 7.68 0.81 -16.77
C PHE A 22 6.49 -0.14 -16.88
N ALA A 23 5.74 0.02 -17.97
CA ALA A 23 4.40 -0.51 -18.18
C ALA A 23 4.23 -1.86 -17.47
N LEU A 24 3.42 -1.87 -16.41
CA LEU A 24 2.88 -3.13 -15.93
C LEU A 24 2.09 -3.65 -17.11
N GLU A 25 2.54 -4.75 -17.67
CA GLU A 25 1.99 -5.34 -18.89
C GLU A 25 1.08 -6.52 -18.56
N SER A 26 1.15 -7.03 -17.32
CA SER A 26 0.35 -8.15 -16.86
C SER A 26 0.07 -8.08 -15.36
N PHE A 27 -0.90 -8.87 -14.92
CA PHE A 27 -1.29 -8.99 -13.50
C PHE A 27 -0.16 -9.58 -12.63
N GLN A 28 0.82 -10.23 -13.26
CA GLN A 28 1.99 -10.83 -12.59
C GLN A 28 3.01 -9.78 -12.13
N GLN A 29 2.83 -8.52 -12.53
CA GLN A 29 3.72 -7.42 -12.20
C GLN A 29 3.01 -6.46 -11.26
N MET A 30 3.56 -6.27 -10.06
CA MET A 30 2.97 -5.44 -9.03
C MET A 30 4.01 -4.51 -8.41
N THR A 31 3.57 -3.34 -7.98
CA THR A 31 4.41 -2.39 -7.26
C THR A 31 3.58 -1.50 -6.35
N GLY A 32 4.10 -1.13 -5.18
CA GLY A 32 3.38 -0.20 -4.31
C GLY A 32 3.93 -0.10 -2.90
N LEU A 33 3.02 0.19 -1.96
CA LEU A 33 3.31 0.42 -0.55
C LEU A 33 2.79 -0.73 0.30
N ILE A 34 3.64 -1.30 1.16
CA ILE A 34 3.32 -2.48 1.96
C ILE A 34 3.53 -2.20 3.44
N LEU A 35 2.60 -2.69 4.27
CA LEU A 35 2.85 -2.98 5.69
C LEU A 35 3.06 -4.49 5.78
N TYR A 36 4.20 -4.90 6.29
CA TYR A 36 4.68 -6.27 6.20
C TYR A 36 5.16 -6.72 7.58
N TYR A 37 4.68 -7.87 8.04
CA TYR A 37 5.29 -8.53 9.17
C TYR A 37 6.17 -9.69 8.67
N ASP A 38 5.54 -10.66 8.00
CA ASP A 38 6.19 -11.80 7.35
C ASP A 38 5.38 -12.25 6.13
N THR A 39 5.69 -13.43 5.59
CA THR A 39 5.05 -13.96 4.40
C THR A 39 3.59 -14.36 4.61
N GLU A 40 3.14 -14.50 5.85
CA GLU A 40 1.79 -14.91 6.23
C GLU A 40 0.92 -13.73 6.68
N ASP A 41 1.51 -12.60 7.07
CA ASP A 41 0.76 -11.41 7.48
C ASP A 41 1.32 -10.12 6.85
N TYR A 42 0.54 -9.53 5.95
CA TYR A 42 0.85 -8.23 5.33
C TYR A 42 -0.39 -7.58 4.72
N VAL A 43 -0.32 -6.26 4.53
CA VAL A 43 -1.31 -5.49 3.77
C VAL A 43 -0.58 -4.65 2.72
N TYR A 44 -0.99 -4.77 1.46
CA TYR A 44 -0.28 -4.23 0.30
C TYR A 44 -1.20 -3.38 -0.58
N LEU A 45 -0.97 -2.07 -0.62
CA LEU A 45 -1.55 -1.18 -1.61
C LEU A 45 -0.77 -1.31 -2.91
N ARG A 46 -1.33 -2.08 -3.85
CA ARG A 46 -0.67 -2.51 -5.08
C ARG A 46 -1.16 -1.77 -6.31
N ILE A 47 -0.23 -1.40 -7.18
CA ILE A 47 -0.51 -1.04 -8.57
C ILE A 47 -0.18 -2.27 -9.41
N THR A 48 -1.12 -2.70 -10.25
CA THR A 48 -0.94 -3.83 -11.20
C THR A 48 -1.50 -3.45 -12.58
N HIS A 49 -1.44 -4.39 -13.52
CA HIS A 49 -2.15 -4.33 -14.80
C HIS A 49 -3.20 -5.43 -14.91
N VAL A 50 -4.44 -5.06 -15.16
CA VAL A 50 -5.55 -5.97 -15.42
C VAL A 50 -5.92 -5.87 -16.89
N GLU A 51 -6.13 -7.01 -17.55
CA GLU A 51 -6.59 -7.05 -18.94
C GLU A 51 -7.88 -6.22 -19.09
N GLU A 52 -8.02 -5.51 -20.22
CA GLU A 52 -9.13 -4.59 -20.53
C GLU A 52 -9.21 -3.30 -19.68
N GLN A 53 -8.79 -3.31 -18.40
CA GLN A 53 -8.79 -2.14 -17.52
C GLN A 53 -7.47 -1.37 -17.55
N GLY A 54 -6.38 -2.04 -17.92
CA GLY A 54 -5.03 -1.48 -17.93
C GLY A 54 -4.48 -1.33 -16.51
N ARG A 55 -3.89 -0.16 -16.22
CA ARG A 55 -3.26 0.11 -14.93
C ARG A 55 -4.32 0.34 -13.86
N VAL A 56 -4.25 -0.42 -12.77
CA VAL A 56 -5.22 -0.32 -11.66
C VAL A 56 -4.54 -0.25 -10.30
N LEU A 57 -5.27 0.22 -9.30
CA LEU A 57 -4.88 0.27 -7.89
C LEU A 57 -5.80 -0.65 -7.08
N GLY A 58 -5.19 -1.57 -6.32
CA GLY A 58 -5.87 -2.56 -5.50
C GLY A 58 -5.27 -2.68 -4.10
N ILE A 59 -5.94 -3.39 -3.21
CA ILE A 59 -5.45 -3.68 -1.86
C ILE A 59 -5.47 -5.18 -1.64
N ILE A 60 -4.28 -5.77 -1.45
CA ILE A 60 -4.13 -7.16 -1.02
C ILE A 60 -3.98 -7.17 0.50
N GLN A 61 -4.58 -8.16 1.14
CA GLN A 61 -4.32 -8.52 2.53
C GLN A 61 -4.03 -10.01 2.61
N THR A 62 -3.05 -10.37 3.43
CA THR A 62 -2.84 -11.75 3.84
C THR A 62 -2.89 -11.80 5.36
N ILE A 63 -3.70 -12.71 5.92
CA ILE A 63 -3.77 -12.98 7.36
C ILE A 63 -3.54 -14.47 7.59
N ARG A 64 -2.49 -14.83 8.31
CA ARG A 64 -2.10 -16.23 8.57
C ARG A 64 -2.05 -17.07 7.29
N GLY A 65 -1.48 -16.49 6.23
CA GLY A 65 -1.36 -17.12 4.90
C GLY A 65 -2.63 -17.11 4.05
N ASN A 66 -3.76 -16.60 4.57
CA ASN A 66 -5.01 -16.49 3.79
C ASN A 66 -5.03 -15.18 3.01
N TYR A 67 -4.95 -15.27 1.69
CA TYR A 67 -4.98 -14.15 0.75
C TYR A 67 -6.40 -13.61 0.56
N ASP A 68 -6.54 -12.29 0.51
CA ASP A 68 -7.77 -11.58 0.18
C ASP A 68 -7.49 -10.28 -0.61
N GLU A 69 -8.48 -9.83 -1.39
CA GLU A 69 -8.49 -8.54 -2.08
C GLU A 69 -9.60 -7.66 -1.53
N LEU A 70 -9.23 -6.57 -0.86
CA LEU A 70 -10.16 -5.81 -0.03
C LEU A 70 -11.07 -4.84 -0.80
N LEU A 71 -10.90 -4.75 -2.12
CA LEU A 71 -11.77 -3.96 -2.99
C LEU A 71 -12.69 -4.88 -3.78
N ALA A 72 -13.98 -4.54 -3.83
CA ALA A 72 -14.93 -5.24 -4.70
C ALA A 72 -14.55 -5.11 -6.20
N GLN A 73 -13.90 -3.99 -6.55
CA GLN A 73 -13.32 -3.75 -7.85
C GLN A 73 -12.08 -2.86 -7.68
N ASP A 74 -11.01 -3.21 -8.38
CA ASP A 74 -9.81 -2.38 -8.44
C ASP A 74 -10.12 -1.01 -9.06
N LEU A 75 -9.45 0.02 -8.54
CA LEU A 75 -9.62 1.38 -9.04
C LEU A 75 -8.79 1.58 -10.31
N SER A 76 -9.45 1.91 -11.43
CA SER A 76 -8.75 2.28 -12.66
C SER A 76 -7.92 3.55 -12.50
N LEU A 77 -6.66 3.49 -12.95
CA LEU A 77 -5.75 4.61 -12.96
C LEU A 77 -5.52 5.10 -14.40
N PRO A 78 -5.08 6.35 -14.59
CA PRO A 78 -4.55 6.79 -15.88
C PRO A 78 -3.44 5.84 -16.36
N SER A 79 -3.45 5.52 -17.65
CA SER A 79 -2.51 4.57 -18.28
C SER A 79 -1.04 4.93 -18.05
N SER A 80 -0.75 6.20 -17.79
CA SER A 80 0.57 6.68 -17.43
C SER A 80 0.51 7.86 -16.47
N GLY A 81 1.66 8.21 -15.89
CA GLY A 81 1.81 9.37 -15.03
C GLY A 81 2.12 9.04 -13.58
N PRO A 82 2.60 10.05 -12.84
CA PRO A 82 3.00 9.92 -11.44
C PRO A 82 1.79 9.65 -10.54
N ILE A 83 2.03 8.85 -9.50
CA ILE A 83 1.04 8.54 -8.47
C ILE A 83 1.72 8.63 -7.10
N ARG A 84 1.03 9.17 -6.13
CA ARG A 84 1.46 9.16 -4.74
C ARG A 84 0.61 8.17 -4.00
N LEU A 85 1.23 7.39 -3.13
CA LEU A 85 0.61 6.36 -2.31
C LEU A 85 0.86 6.73 -0.84
N LYS A 86 -0.10 6.45 0.03
CA LYS A 86 0.03 6.81 1.44
C LYS A 86 -0.67 5.80 2.31
N ALA A 87 0.00 5.42 3.39
CA ALA A 87 -0.57 4.68 4.50
C ALA A 87 -0.64 5.61 5.71
N ALA A 88 -1.83 5.77 6.26
CA ALA A 88 -2.02 6.39 7.56
C ALA A 88 -2.37 5.31 8.57
N VAL A 89 -1.50 5.11 9.55
CA VAL A 89 -1.69 4.16 10.65
C VAL A 89 -2.03 4.94 11.90
N CYS A 90 -3.09 4.55 12.60
CA CYS A 90 -3.44 5.05 13.91
C CYS A 90 -3.74 3.84 14.80
N ARG A 91 -2.80 3.53 15.70
CA ARG A 91 -2.86 2.34 16.56
C ARG A 91 -3.05 1.08 15.72
N ASP A 92 -4.20 0.42 15.84
CA ASP A 92 -4.60 -0.81 15.18
C ASP A 92 -5.29 -0.60 13.82
N CYS A 93 -5.41 0.65 13.36
CA CYS A 93 -6.14 1.00 12.16
C CYS A 93 -5.22 1.56 11.06
N LEU A 94 -5.21 0.91 9.91
CA LEU A 94 -4.60 1.36 8.67
C LEU A 94 -5.65 1.94 7.73
N HIS A 95 -5.32 3.04 7.04
CA HIS A 95 -6.11 3.57 5.94
C HIS A 95 -5.21 4.04 4.81
N PHE A 96 -5.54 3.64 3.57
CA PHE A 96 -4.77 3.97 2.39
C PHE A 96 -5.33 5.18 1.65
N PHE A 97 -4.42 5.92 1.02
CA PHE A 97 -4.73 7.05 0.17
C PHE A 97 -3.84 7.06 -1.07
N TYR A 98 -4.33 7.69 -2.14
CA TYR A 98 -3.55 7.95 -3.33
C TYR A 98 -3.79 9.38 -3.84
N ALA A 99 -2.87 9.88 -4.66
CA ALA A 99 -3.05 11.13 -5.38
C ALA A 99 -2.40 11.03 -6.77
N LEU A 100 -3.08 11.54 -7.78
CA LEU A 100 -2.59 11.54 -9.17
C LEU A 100 -1.91 12.89 -9.46
N GLY A 101 -0.63 12.86 -9.85
CA GLY A 101 0.13 14.09 -10.07
C GLY A 101 0.04 15.09 -8.91
N GLY A 102 -0.38 16.31 -9.23
CA GLY A 102 -0.54 17.42 -8.28
C GLY A 102 -1.89 17.49 -7.57
N SER A 103 -2.79 16.52 -7.77
CA SER A 103 -4.13 16.52 -7.18
C SER A 103 -4.12 16.27 -5.67
N ASP A 104 -5.25 16.53 -5.02
CA ASP A 104 -5.47 16.23 -3.60
C ASP A 104 -5.49 14.72 -3.32
N TRP A 105 -5.26 14.36 -2.06
CA TRP A 105 -5.31 12.97 -1.58
C TRP A 105 -6.74 12.43 -1.56
N GLN A 106 -6.92 11.24 -2.11
CA GLN A 106 -8.16 10.48 -2.12
C GLN A 106 -7.98 9.19 -1.33
N SER A 107 -8.94 8.84 -0.47
CA SER A 107 -8.93 7.55 0.24
C SER A 107 -9.28 6.42 -0.70
N ILE A 108 -8.74 5.22 -0.43
CA ILE A 108 -9.09 3.99 -1.15
C ILE A 108 -9.37 2.85 -0.18
N GLY A 109 -10.44 2.12 -0.44
CA GLY A 109 -10.92 1.04 0.43
C GLY A 109 -11.48 1.54 1.76
N VAL A 110 -11.68 0.60 2.67
CA VAL A 110 -12.11 0.87 4.05
C VAL A 110 -10.90 0.92 4.99
N LYS A 111 -11.15 1.29 6.25
CA LYS A 111 -10.16 1.14 7.33
C LYS A 111 -9.89 -0.35 7.58
N ILE A 112 -8.62 -0.70 7.72
CA ILE A 112 -8.14 -2.09 7.88
C ILE A 112 -7.64 -2.26 9.31
N ASN A 113 -8.07 -3.32 9.98
CA ASN A 113 -7.52 -3.71 11.28
C ASN A 113 -6.18 -4.44 11.07
N ILE A 114 -5.11 -3.90 11.65
CA ILE A 114 -3.73 -4.40 11.48
C ILE A 114 -3.18 -5.11 12.72
N LEU A 115 -4.02 -5.54 13.67
CA LEU A 115 -3.57 -6.31 14.84
C LEU A 115 -2.92 -7.66 14.45
N HIS A 116 -3.22 -8.18 13.26
CA HIS A 116 -2.57 -9.36 12.72
C HIS A 116 -1.08 -9.15 12.41
N LEU A 117 -0.63 -7.90 12.28
CA LEU A 117 0.77 -7.51 12.04
C LEU A 117 1.56 -7.37 13.35
N ALA A 118 1.34 -8.24 14.33
CA ALA A 118 2.00 -8.20 15.63
C ALA A 118 2.55 -9.57 16.04
N ASP A 119 3.49 -9.57 16.99
CA ASP A 119 4.12 -10.78 17.49
C ASP A 119 3.07 -11.73 18.09
N GLU A 120 2.08 -11.16 18.79
CA GLU A 120 1.02 -11.86 19.51
C GLU A 120 -0.13 -12.36 18.62
N ALA A 121 -0.09 -12.08 17.31
CA ALA A 121 -1.15 -12.43 16.39
C ALA A 121 -1.15 -13.89 15.92
N SER A 122 -0.05 -14.62 16.17
CA SER A 122 0.14 -16.02 15.76
C SER A 122 0.24 -16.93 16.98
N ASP A 123 -0.15 -18.19 16.80
CA ASP A 123 0.06 -19.25 17.80
C ASP A 123 1.54 -19.65 17.88
N LEU A 124 2.32 -19.32 16.85
CA LEU A 124 3.78 -19.47 16.81
C LEU A 124 4.46 -18.20 17.30
N LEU A 125 5.59 -18.38 17.96
CA LEU A 125 6.37 -17.26 18.48
C LEU A 125 7.06 -16.50 17.33
N ARG A 126 6.77 -15.21 17.23
CA ARG A 126 7.38 -14.27 16.27
C ARG A 126 8.23 -13.25 17.04
N PHE A 127 9.19 -12.61 16.36
CA PHE A 127 10.23 -11.80 17.03
C PHE A 127 10.67 -10.56 16.24
N THR A 128 9.85 -10.07 15.30
CA THR A 128 10.24 -8.96 14.43
C THR A 128 9.47 -7.68 14.80
N GLY A 129 8.23 -7.58 14.34
CA GLY A 129 7.44 -6.36 14.36
C GLY A 129 7.05 -5.91 12.95
N THR A 130 6.07 -5.00 12.86
CA THR A 130 5.58 -4.49 11.59
C THR A 130 6.61 -3.58 10.91
N PHE A 131 6.92 -3.87 9.65
CA PHE A 131 7.66 -2.99 8.76
C PHE A 131 6.71 -2.28 7.81
N VAL A 132 7.14 -1.11 7.33
CA VAL A 132 6.50 -0.40 6.23
C VAL A 132 7.54 -0.14 5.16
N GLY A 133 7.18 -0.36 3.90
CA GLY A 133 8.14 -0.27 2.81
C GLY A 133 7.50 -0.17 1.44
N VAL A 134 8.38 -0.21 0.44
CA VAL A 134 7.99 -0.37 -0.96
C VAL A 134 8.39 -1.74 -1.43
N CYS A 135 7.60 -2.30 -2.35
CA CYS A 135 7.93 -3.56 -2.97
C CYS A 135 7.57 -3.56 -4.46
N VAL A 136 8.26 -4.45 -5.17
CA VAL A 136 8.10 -4.70 -6.60
C VAL A 136 8.15 -6.20 -6.78
N GLN A 137 7.15 -6.75 -7.45
CA GLN A 137 7.08 -8.16 -7.78
C GLN A 137 6.93 -8.30 -9.28
N ASP A 138 7.69 -9.23 -9.86
CA ASP A 138 7.55 -9.66 -11.24
C ASP A 138 7.56 -11.18 -11.25
N LEU A 139 6.36 -11.76 -11.17
CA LEU A 139 6.17 -13.20 -11.10
C LEU A 139 6.42 -13.89 -12.44
N GLY A 140 6.46 -13.11 -13.54
CA GLY A 140 6.83 -13.59 -14.88
C GLY A 140 8.34 -13.71 -15.08
N GLY A 141 9.15 -13.24 -14.11
CA GLY A 141 10.61 -13.30 -14.20
C GLY A 141 11.21 -12.34 -15.22
N THR A 142 10.45 -11.35 -15.70
CA THR A 142 10.89 -10.39 -16.73
C THR A 142 11.80 -9.29 -16.17
N ARG A 143 12.06 -9.30 -14.86
CA ARG A 143 12.90 -8.34 -14.12
C ARG A 143 12.49 -6.89 -14.37
N ARG A 144 11.18 -6.63 -14.43
CA ARG A 144 10.65 -5.27 -14.47
C ARG A 144 11.01 -4.55 -13.17
N HIS A 145 11.34 -3.27 -13.31
CA HIS A 145 11.69 -2.41 -12.19
C HIS A 145 10.59 -1.38 -11.96
N ALA A 146 10.54 -0.86 -10.74
CA ALA A 146 9.69 0.25 -10.38
C ALA A 146 10.54 1.30 -9.69
N ASP A 147 10.51 2.53 -10.22
CA ASP A 147 11.20 3.66 -9.62
C ASP A 147 10.31 4.32 -8.57
N PHE A 148 10.92 4.68 -7.44
CA PHE A 148 10.28 5.42 -6.36
C PHE A 148 11.13 6.64 -6.03
N ASP A 149 10.57 7.83 -6.20
CA ASP A 149 11.34 9.07 -6.07
C ASP A 149 11.64 9.44 -4.62
N TYR A 150 10.72 9.14 -3.70
CA TYR A 150 10.99 9.27 -2.27
C TYR A 150 10.14 8.32 -1.43
N PHE A 151 10.60 8.06 -0.20
CA PHE A 151 9.86 7.41 0.87
C PHE A 151 9.90 8.29 2.12
N ILE A 152 8.75 8.79 2.57
CA ILE A 152 8.64 9.65 3.74
C ILE A 152 7.94 8.87 4.85
N TYR A 153 8.63 8.69 5.97
CA TYR A 153 8.04 8.23 7.22
C TYR A 153 7.94 9.41 8.17
N ARG A 154 6.74 9.66 8.72
CA ARG A 154 6.48 10.74 9.65
C ARG A 154 5.64 10.23 10.81
N GLU A 155 6.19 10.32 12.00
CA GLU A 155 5.42 10.17 13.23
C GLU A 155 4.68 11.46 13.54
N ILE A 156 3.39 11.35 13.81
CA ILE A 156 2.56 12.45 14.27
C ILE A 156 2.38 12.23 15.76
N ALA A 157 3.24 12.89 16.53
CA ALA A 157 3.20 12.85 17.99
C ALA A 157 1.80 13.24 18.48
N PRO A 158 1.31 12.59 19.56
CA PRO A 158 0.10 13.05 20.23
C PRO A 158 0.30 14.50 20.71
N LYS A 159 -0.72 15.34 20.49
CA LYS A 159 -0.86 16.60 21.23
C LYS A 159 -1.36 16.30 22.64
#